data_AF-A0A5C4VCF4-F1
#
_entry.id   AF-A0A5C4VCF4-F1
#
_cell.length_a   1.000
_cell.length_b   1.000
_cell.length_c   1.000
_cell.angle_alpha   90.00
_cell.angle_beta   90.00
_cell.angle_gamma   90.00
#
_symmetry.space_group_name_H-M   'P 1'
#
loop_
_entity.id
_entity.type
_entity.pdbx_description
1 polymer ?
#
loop_
_entity_poly.entity_id
_entity_poly.type
_entity_poly.pdbx_seq_one_letter_code
_entity_poly.pdbx_strand_id
1 'polypeptide(L)'
;MTADLPSHRPPRLSRRGLLSASAALGATAALGLPSPAHALRAAGAPRAASSGVVPIDWAGLGDYAATDPAGSRTATVLAGSARYLVGPWYAGTYRTYLPDGYIDLRGTDERAIRLPAMAAVAATTALTTGVYDPRDLSAANATIRTRNLIRTLAARHLANNEDQSTRWGDGWQTALWAYYTALAGWLFWDELDTTERAHVVAMTVWEADRLTTGNDLYLVGTSGHQLYERRRDGTVVTPGDSKAEENSWSAAVLSLAEVMLPNHPNAAAWQRRNIELLASAAACPADLTSGETVNGIELSSWLRGTNIADDGTLDNHDRLHPLYMVSFDQSLYQGFVYGLADRGAPLAALHNIPRVYSALVDLPFPTEDGTTTTIYQPGSGAIHYPEGNDWGTHFPHYFGNFDLLVSLTGQDTGIEPPAAEWERLHNEEQLRLMDRFADGRTYGEPGENTYYGREHRIGAMAGQAFLTLYVARNDRENRLRFV
;
A
#
# COMPACT_ATOMS: atom_id res chain seq x y z
N MET A 1 -27.17 64.81 5.50
CA MET A 1 -27.92 64.84 6.78
C MET A 1 -27.62 63.52 7.47
N THR A 2 -27.00 63.40 8.63
CA THR A 2 -26.37 64.33 9.61
C THR A 2 -25.34 63.46 10.37
N ALA A 3 -24.05 63.82 10.50
CA ALA A 3 -23.47 64.55 11.65
C ALA A 3 -23.71 63.81 13.00
N ASP A 4 -22.73 63.48 13.86
CA ASP A 4 -21.45 64.17 14.18
C ASP A 4 -20.30 63.26 14.71
N LEU A 5 -19.08 63.83 14.72
CA LEU A 5 -17.91 63.46 15.55
C LEU A 5 -17.75 64.53 16.65
N PRO A 6 -17.11 64.29 17.83
CA PRO A 6 -15.66 64.57 17.93
C PRO A 6 -14.84 63.87 19.06
N SER A 7 -13.51 63.76 18.82
CA SER A 7 -12.35 64.00 19.74
C SER A 7 -12.28 63.36 21.17
N HIS A 8 -11.15 63.22 21.89
CA HIS A 8 -9.82 63.86 21.86
C HIS A 8 -8.69 62.86 22.30
N ARG A 9 -7.44 63.36 22.50
CA ARG A 9 -6.16 62.60 22.52
C ARG A 9 -5.48 62.50 23.94
N PRO A 10 -4.33 61.80 24.12
CA PRO A 10 -3.85 61.23 25.39
C PRO A 10 -2.95 62.18 26.22
N PRO A 11 -2.31 61.72 27.32
CA PRO A 11 -0.86 61.38 27.28
C PRO A 11 -0.48 60.22 28.26
N ARG A 12 0.77 59.77 28.57
CA ARG A 12 2.19 60.15 28.31
C ARG A 12 3.04 58.89 27.95
N LEU A 13 4.36 59.07 27.72
CA LEU A 13 5.42 58.04 27.58
C LEU A 13 6.38 58.01 28.79
N SER A 14 7.09 56.90 29.01
CA SER A 14 8.54 56.90 29.30
C SER A 14 9.16 55.55 28.84
N ARG A 15 10.02 55.45 27.82
CA ARG A 15 11.39 55.99 27.60
C ARG A 15 12.49 55.45 28.54
N ARG A 16 13.12 54.35 28.12
CA ARG A 16 14.56 54.13 27.81
C ARG A 16 14.61 52.74 27.14
N GLY A 17 15.20 52.51 25.97
CA GLY A 17 16.54 52.89 25.51
C GLY A 17 17.47 51.69 25.79
N LEU A 18 18.21 51.10 24.86
CA LEU A 18 18.87 51.65 23.66
C LEU A 18 19.28 50.52 22.67
N LEU A 19 19.43 50.87 21.38
CA LEU A 19 20.32 50.30 20.34
C LEU A 19 20.25 48.77 20.06
N SER A 20 19.93 48.23 18.87
CA SER A 20 20.33 48.52 17.47
C SER A 20 21.82 48.29 17.13
N ALA A 21 22.11 47.25 16.36
CA ALA A 21 22.93 47.31 15.13
C ALA A 21 22.90 45.95 14.39
N SER A 22 23.14 45.98 13.08
CA SER A 22 22.95 44.85 12.16
C SER A 22 24.26 44.15 11.76
N ALA A 23 24.10 42.91 11.28
CA ALA A 23 24.85 42.26 10.20
C ALA A 23 26.39 42.12 10.26
N ALA A 24 26.86 40.88 10.08
CA ALA A 24 27.86 40.53 9.06
C ALA A 24 27.84 39.02 8.76
N LEU A 25 28.34 38.65 7.57
CA LEU A 25 28.44 37.27 7.10
C LEU A 25 29.51 36.45 7.86
N GLY A 26 29.32 35.14 7.91
CA GLY A 26 30.35 34.18 8.30
C GLY A 26 30.05 32.81 7.70
N ALA A 27 30.71 32.49 6.58
CA ALA A 27 30.65 31.15 6.00
C ALA A 27 31.70 30.24 6.64
N THR A 28 31.26 29.12 7.22
CA THR A 28 32.15 28.01 7.60
C THR A 28 31.50 26.70 7.21
N ALA A 29 32.05 26.04 6.19
CA ALA A 29 31.78 24.64 5.93
C ALA A 29 32.60 23.78 6.90
N ALA A 30 31.94 22.90 7.65
CA ALA A 30 32.59 21.77 8.31
C ALA A 30 31.57 20.69 8.68
N LEU A 31 31.70 19.53 8.04
CA LEU A 31 31.37 18.18 8.53
C LEU A 31 29.92 17.93 9.02
N GLY A 32 29.18 17.16 8.23
CA GLY A 32 27.89 16.61 8.64
C GLY A 32 28.03 15.68 9.85
N LEU A 33 27.25 15.96 10.88
CA LEU A 33 26.96 15.04 11.97
C LEU A 33 25.59 14.39 11.70
N PRO A 34 25.41 13.09 11.92
CA PRO A 34 24.13 12.43 11.68
C PRO A 34 23.07 12.95 12.67
N SER A 35 21.84 13.11 12.18
CA SER A 35 20.68 13.46 13.01
C SER A 35 20.48 12.46 14.16
N PRO A 36 19.98 12.89 15.33
CA PRO A 36 19.89 12.06 16.54
C PRO A 36 18.87 10.91 16.49
N ALA A 37 18.35 10.54 15.31
CA ALA A 37 17.41 9.44 15.11
C ALA A 37 18.05 8.04 15.16
N HIS A 38 19.37 7.92 14.98
CA HIS A 38 20.08 6.62 14.96
C HIS A 38 20.74 6.20 16.29
N ALA A 39 20.59 6.97 17.38
CA ALA A 39 21.40 6.79 18.59
C ALA A 39 20.73 5.99 19.74
N LEU A 40 19.62 5.29 19.49
CA LEU A 40 18.86 4.54 20.51
C LEU A 40 18.44 3.12 20.05
N ARG A 41 19.41 2.35 19.55
CA ARG A 41 19.28 0.88 19.34
C ARG A 41 20.44 0.12 19.97
N ALA A 42 20.55 0.14 21.30
CA ALA A 42 21.39 -0.81 22.06
C ALA A 42 21.09 -0.78 23.58
N ALA A 43 20.08 -1.52 24.05
CA ALA A 43 20.00 -2.09 25.41
C ALA A 43 18.76 -2.99 25.52
N GLY A 44 18.95 -4.31 25.52
CA GLY A 44 17.85 -5.25 25.67
C GLY A 44 17.31 -5.31 27.10
N ALA A 45 15.99 -5.16 27.26
CA ALA A 45 15.24 -5.70 28.39
C ALA A 45 14.32 -6.82 27.86
N PRO A 46 14.12 -7.93 28.59
CA PRO A 46 13.31 -9.04 28.10
C PRO A 46 11.86 -8.58 27.93
N ARG A 47 11.41 -8.54 26.67
CA ARG A 47 10.08 -8.08 26.28
C ARG A 47 9.05 -9.12 26.75
N ALA A 48 8.08 -8.69 27.56
CA ALA A 48 7.04 -9.59 28.07
C ALA A 48 6.24 -10.20 26.90
N ALA A 49 6.22 -11.53 26.83
CA ALA A 49 5.44 -12.27 25.84
C ALA A 49 3.94 -12.22 26.22
N SER A 50 3.22 -11.21 25.73
CA SER A 50 1.80 -10.99 26.06
C SER A 50 0.86 -10.81 24.86
N SER A 51 1.32 -11.04 23.62
CA SER A 51 0.47 -10.94 22.42
C SER A 51 0.72 -12.00 21.34
N GLY A 52 1.68 -12.92 21.53
CA GLY A 52 2.06 -13.91 20.51
C GLY A 52 2.74 -13.35 19.25
N VAL A 53 2.88 -12.03 19.15
CA VAL A 53 3.47 -11.33 17.99
C VAL A 53 4.96 -11.57 17.90
N VAL A 54 5.43 -11.91 16.69
CA VAL A 54 6.86 -11.88 16.33
C VAL A 54 7.19 -10.49 15.77
N PRO A 55 8.03 -9.68 16.42
CA PRO A 55 8.47 -8.40 15.88
C PRO A 55 9.37 -8.59 14.66
N ILE A 56 9.38 -7.60 13.75
CA ILE A 56 10.33 -7.53 12.63
C ILE A 56 11.76 -7.44 13.18
N ASP A 57 12.63 -8.40 12.82
CA ASP A 57 14.06 -8.32 13.14
C ASP A 57 14.78 -7.41 12.14
N TRP A 58 14.56 -6.10 12.27
CA TRP A 58 15.30 -5.07 11.55
C TRP A 58 16.81 -5.18 11.73
N ALA A 59 17.28 -5.60 12.91
CA ALA A 59 18.70 -5.73 13.19
C ALA A 59 19.30 -6.94 12.45
N GLY A 60 18.50 -7.97 12.16
CA GLY A 60 18.82 -9.12 11.32
C GLY A 60 18.71 -8.84 9.81
N LEU A 61 17.69 -8.08 9.38
CA LEU A 61 17.44 -7.70 7.99
C LEU A 61 18.61 -6.95 7.33
N GLY A 62 19.37 -6.15 8.09
CA GLY A 62 20.38 -5.26 7.52
C GLY A 62 19.76 -3.97 7.00
N ASP A 63 20.54 -3.20 6.25
CA ASP A 63 20.15 -1.89 5.72
C ASP A 63 20.16 -1.85 4.19
N TYR A 64 19.29 -1.02 3.60
CA TYR A 64 19.26 -0.75 2.16
C TYR A 64 19.32 0.75 1.90
N ALA A 65 20.43 1.21 1.32
CA ALA A 65 20.70 2.63 1.10
C ALA A 65 19.97 3.25 -0.11
N ALA A 66 19.22 2.46 -0.89
CA ALA A 66 18.46 2.90 -2.07
C ALA A 66 19.26 3.71 -3.11
N THR A 67 20.56 3.44 -3.25
CA THR A 67 21.46 4.17 -4.17
C THR A 67 21.44 3.65 -5.60
N ASP A 68 20.78 2.51 -5.86
CA ASP A 68 20.55 2.02 -7.23
C ASP A 68 19.41 2.82 -7.92
N PRO A 69 19.29 2.79 -9.26
CA PRO A 69 18.33 3.62 -9.98
C PRO A 69 16.86 3.39 -9.60
N ALA A 70 16.44 2.15 -9.38
CA ALA A 70 15.07 1.83 -8.99
C ALA A 70 14.83 2.24 -7.52
N GLY A 71 15.78 1.92 -6.65
CA GLY A 71 15.80 2.37 -5.25
C GLY A 71 15.60 3.88 -5.11
N SER A 72 16.37 4.66 -5.86
CA SER A 72 16.32 6.12 -5.85
C SER A 72 14.97 6.66 -6.33
N ARG A 73 14.37 6.07 -7.37
CA ARG A 73 13.01 6.43 -7.84
C ARG A 73 11.97 6.13 -6.76
N THR A 74 11.88 4.89 -6.29
CA THR A 74 10.89 4.47 -5.29
C THR A 74 11.03 5.24 -3.97
N ALA A 75 12.27 5.48 -3.50
CA ALA A 75 12.54 6.29 -2.32
C ALA A 75 12.02 7.73 -2.49
N THR A 76 12.21 8.34 -3.65
CA THR A 76 11.75 9.71 -3.94
C THR A 76 10.21 9.80 -3.97
N VAL A 77 9.54 8.83 -4.61
CA VAL A 77 8.07 8.75 -4.62
C VAL A 77 7.53 8.56 -3.20
N LEU A 78 8.13 7.66 -2.42
CA LEU A 78 7.75 7.40 -1.03
C LEU A 78 7.97 8.63 -0.14
N ALA A 79 9.13 9.29 -0.22
CA ALA A 79 9.45 10.46 0.60
C ALA A 79 8.48 11.62 0.33
N GLY A 80 8.20 11.92 -0.95
CA GLY A 80 7.22 12.94 -1.33
C GLY A 80 5.80 12.59 -0.89
N SER A 81 5.36 11.36 -1.15
CA SER A 81 4.02 10.89 -0.77
C SER A 81 3.81 10.92 0.75
N ALA A 82 4.77 10.40 1.53
CA ALA A 82 4.70 10.43 2.99
C ALA A 82 4.67 11.87 3.52
N ARG A 83 5.51 12.77 3.00
CA ARG A 83 5.53 14.20 3.36
C ARG A 83 4.17 14.86 3.10
N TYR A 84 3.54 14.60 1.94
CA TYR A 84 2.22 15.13 1.62
C TYR A 84 1.12 14.56 2.54
N LEU A 85 1.11 13.23 2.72
CA LEU A 85 0.06 12.51 3.43
C LEU A 85 0.05 12.86 4.93
N VAL A 86 1.14 12.64 5.68
CA VAL A 86 1.17 13.02 7.11
C VAL A 86 1.42 14.51 7.35
N GLY A 87 1.75 15.29 6.32
CA GLY A 87 1.89 16.75 6.37
C GLY A 87 0.56 17.48 6.04
N PRO A 88 0.43 18.10 4.85
CA PRO A 88 -0.76 18.84 4.43
C PRO A 88 -2.08 18.07 4.46
N TRP A 89 -2.14 16.82 3.97
CA TRP A 89 -3.41 16.08 3.93
C TRP A 89 -3.95 15.81 5.35
N TYR A 90 -3.10 15.25 6.23
CA TYR A 90 -3.45 15.02 7.63
C TYR A 90 -3.93 16.31 8.31
N ALA A 91 -3.19 17.41 8.17
CA ALA A 91 -3.53 18.69 8.81
C ALA A 91 -4.83 19.31 8.24
N GLY A 92 -5.10 19.11 6.95
CA GLY A 92 -6.34 19.53 6.32
C GLY A 92 -7.56 18.73 6.81
N THR A 93 -7.37 17.44 7.10
CA THR A 93 -8.41 16.46 7.40
C THR A 93 -8.71 16.32 8.89
N TYR A 94 -7.69 16.14 9.73
CA TYR A 94 -7.82 15.82 11.16
C TYR A 94 -7.46 17.04 12.02
N ARG A 95 -8.49 17.81 12.37
CA ARG A 95 -8.36 19.09 13.12
C ARG A 95 -8.74 18.98 14.59
N THR A 96 -9.34 17.88 14.99
CA THR A 96 -9.96 17.67 16.31
C THR A 96 -9.69 16.26 16.80
N TYR A 97 -9.47 16.13 18.11
CA TYR A 97 -9.62 14.87 18.82
C TYR A 97 -11.03 14.80 19.40
N LEU A 98 -11.59 13.60 19.45
CA LEU A 98 -12.81 13.28 20.17
C LEU A 98 -12.53 13.23 21.69
N PRO A 99 -13.56 13.26 22.56
CA PRO A 99 -13.38 13.30 24.01
C PRO A 99 -12.59 12.12 24.61
N ASP A 100 -12.53 10.99 23.90
CA ASP A 100 -11.74 9.79 24.23
C ASP A 100 -10.28 9.85 23.74
N GLY A 101 -9.86 10.97 23.15
CA GLY A 101 -8.48 11.24 22.75
C GLY A 101 -8.07 10.64 21.41
N TYR A 102 -8.99 10.02 20.64
CA TYR A 102 -8.73 9.59 19.26
C TYR A 102 -9.03 10.70 18.26
N ILE A 103 -8.46 10.64 17.04
CA ILE A 103 -8.87 11.58 15.98
C ILE A 103 -10.30 11.26 15.51
N ASP A 104 -11.02 12.27 15.03
CA ASP A 104 -12.29 12.05 14.35
C ASP A 104 -12.02 11.50 12.93
N LEU A 105 -12.37 10.23 12.68
CA LEU A 105 -12.27 9.59 11.36
C LEU A 105 -13.31 10.13 10.37
N ARG A 106 -14.34 10.83 10.85
CA ARG A 106 -15.42 11.46 10.06
C ARG A 106 -16.31 10.48 9.29
N GLY A 107 -16.32 9.21 9.68
CA GLY A 107 -17.14 8.14 9.12
C GLY A 107 -16.58 6.76 9.45
N THR A 108 -17.20 5.74 8.87
CA THR A 108 -16.82 4.32 8.99
C THR A 108 -16.73 3.61 7.62
N ASP A 109 -16.78 4.39 6.53
CA ASP A 109 -16.75 3.95 5.14
C ASP A 109 -15.33 3.88 4.55
N GLU A 110 -15.20 3.50 3.27
CA GLU A 110 -13.91 3.41 2.58
C GLU A 110 -13.11 4.72 2.64
N ARG A 111 -13.77 5.88 2.58
CA ARG A 111 -13.11 7.20 2.62
C ARG A 111 -12.58 7.51 4.00
N ALA A 112 -13.33 7.18 5.04
CA ALA A 112 -12.96 7.41 6.42
C ALA A 112 -11.86 6.44 6.92
N ILE A 113 -11.81 5.21 6.38
CA ILE A 113 -10.93 4.14 6.90
C ILE A 113 -9.76 3.80 5.94
N ARG A 114 -10.01 3.55 4.64
CA ARG A 114 -8.96 3.11 3.68
C ARG A 114 -7.89 4.18 3.48
N LEU A 115 -8.29 5.44 3.39
CA LEU A 115 -7.38 6.57 3.13
C LEU A 115 -6.35 6.76 4.26
N PRO A 116 -6.73 6.95 5.54
CA PRO A 116 -5.76 7.02 6.63
C PRO A 116 -4.96 5.74 6.83
N ALA A 117 -5.52 4.56 6.53
CA ALA A 117 -4.75 3.31 6.61
C ALA A 117 -3.61 3.26 5.57
N MET A 118 -3.90 3.65 4.32
CA MET A 118 -2.89 3.80 3.27
C MET A 118 -1.84 4.90 3.61
N ALA A 119 -2.27 6.04 4.17
CA ALA A 119 -1.36 7.07 4.65
C ALA A 119 -0.47 6.60 5.80
N ALA A 120 -0.99 5.75 6.69
CA ALA A 120 -0.21 5.15 7.76
C ALA A 120 0.91 4.28 7.21
N VAL A 121 0.64 3.38 6.24
CA VAL A 121 1.68 2.53 5.61
C VAL A 121 2.78 3.37 4.96
N ALA A 122 2.41 4.36 4.15
CA ALA A 122 3.37 5.25 3.48
C ALA A 122 4.30 5.94 4.50
N ALA A 123 3.71 6.52 5.54
CA ALA A 123 4.47 7.26 6.55
C ALA A 123 5.28 6.35 7.48
N THR A 124 4.73 5.20 7.91
CA THR A 124 5.50 4.24 8.72
C THR A 124 6.71 3.75 7.96
N THR A 125 6.55 3.28 6.72
CA THR A 125 7.69 2.78 5.94
C THR A 125 8.77 3.85 5.82
N ALA A 126 8.39 5.06 5.38
CA ALA A 126 9.35 6.14 5.22
C ALA A 126 10.10 6.49 6.53
N LEU A 127 9.41 6.39 7.68
CA LEU A 127 9.99 6.65 9.00
C LEU A 127 10.85 5.50 9.52
N THR A 128 10.49 4.22 9.31
CA THR A 128 11.31 3.09 9.78
C THR A 128 12.58 2.90 8.94
N THR A 129 12.52 3.17 7.64
CA THR A 129 13.65 2.97 6.71
C THR A 129 14.52 4.21 6.52
N GLY A 130 14.20 5.33 7.17
CA GLY A 130 14.97 6.58 7.07
C GLY A 130 14.76 7.38 5.78
N VAL A 131 13.80 7.00 4.93
CA VAL A 131 13.47 7.66 3.64
C VAL A 131 12.66 8.96 3.84
N TYR A 132 12.04 9.17 5.00
CA TYR A 132 11.16 10.30 5.26
C TYR A 132 11.84 11.68 5.09
N ASP A 133 11.27 12.55 4.26
CA ASP A 133 11.73 13.94 4.09
C ASP A 133 11.16 14.85 5.21
N PRO A 134 11.99 15.36 6.14
CA PRO A 134 11.53 16.12 7.30
C PRO A 134 11.35 17.64 7.04
N ARG A 135 11.40 18.08 5.78
CA ARG A 135 11.42 19.50 5.37
C ARG A 135 10.33 20.38 5.99
N ASP A 136 9.08 19.91 5.93
CA ASP A 136 7.90 20.68 6.38
C ASP A 136 7.33 20.19 7.72
N LEU A 137 7.70 18.98 8.13
CA LEU A 137 7.27 18.34 9.37
C LEU A 137 8.42 17.47 9.88
N SER A 138 8.88 17.69 11.11
CA SER A 138 9.96 16.88 11.69
C SER A 138 9.53 15.42 11.84
N ALA A 139 10.49 14.49 11.70
CA ALA A 139 10.24 13.05 11.86
C ALA A 139 9.50 12.72 13.17
N ALA A 140 9.85 13.35 14.29
CA ALA A 140 9.13 13.16 15.56
C ALA A 140 7.65 13.55 15.51
N ASN A 141 7.31 14.66 14.84
CA ASN A 141 5.91 15.07 14.67
C ASN A 141 5.17 14.18 13.64
N ALA A 142 5.89 13.69 12.63
CA ALA A 142 5.38 12.71 11.68
C ALA A 142 5.08 11.36 12.37
N THR A 143 5.95 10.88 13.26
CA THR A 143 5.72 9.70 14.11
C THR A 143 4.45 9.87 14.95
N ILE A 144 4.25 11.02 15.62
CA ILE A 144 3.03 11.30 16.40
C ILE A 144 1.76 11.23 15.52
N ARG A 145 1.76 11.87 14.35
CA ARG A 145 0.62 11.81 13.41
C ARG A 145 0.36 10.40 12.90
N THR A 146 1.41 9.67 12.56
CA THR A 146 1.34 8.29 12.06
C THR A 146 0.79 7.33 13.13
N ARG A 147 1.31 7.42 14.36
CA ARG A 147 0.78 6.70 15.54
C ARG A 147 -0.69 7.02 15.79
N ASN A 148 -1.12 8.28 15.61
CA ASN A 148 -2.53 8.67 15.75
C ASN A 148 -3.45 8.00 14.71
N LEU A 149 -3.01 7.86 13.45
CA LEU A 149 -3.75 7.11 12.43
C LEU A 149 -3.91 5.65 12.87
N ILE A 150 -2.79 4.96 13.15
CA ILE A 150 -2.76 3.54 13.52
C ILE A 150 -3.64 3.26 14.74
N ARG A 151 -3.42 3.97 15.86
CA ARG A 151 -4.14 3.72 17.11
C ARG A 151 -5.63 3.98 16.98
N THR A 152 -6.04 4.99 16.20
CA THR A 152 -7.44 5.33 16.03
C THR A 152 -8.14 4.32 15.13
N LEU A 153 -7.52 3.93 14.01
CA LEU A 153 -8.06 2.91 13.12
C LEU A 153 -8.26 1.58 13.87
N ALA A 154 -7.22 1.11 14.56
CA ALA A 154 -7.30 -0.12 15.36
C ALA A 154 -8.34 -0.02 16.49
N ALA A 155 -8.34 1.07 17.28
CA ALA A 155 -9.30 1.26 18.37
C ALA A 155 -10.75 1.42 17.90
N ARG A 156 -10.98 1.88 16.65
CA ARG A 156 -12.32 1.98 16.05
C ARG A 156 -12.75 0.72 15.30
N HIS A 157 -11.92 -0.32 15.19
CA HIS A 157 -12.39 -1.59 14.63
C HIS A 157 -13.39 -2.26 15.59
N LEU A 158 -14.38 -2.98 15.06
CA LEU A 158 -15.44 -3.60 15.85
C LEU A 158 -14.95 -4.66 16.85
N ALA A 159 -13.76 -5.24 16.64
CA ALA A 159 -13.12 -6.12 17.60
C ALA A 159 -12.71 -5.39 18.91
N ASN A 160 -12.62 -4.06 18.86
CA ASN A 160 -12.18 -3.18 19.95
C ASN A 160 -13.25 -2.15 20.37
N ASN A 161 -14.32 -1.97 19.58
CA ASN A 161 -15.32 -0.92 19.77
C ASN A 161 -16.76 -1.42 19.59
N GLU A 162 -17.56 -1.30 20.64
CA GLU A 162 -18.99 -1.66 20.63
C GLU A 162 -19.88 -0.54 20.04
N ASP A 163 -19.41 0.72 20.00
CA ASP A 163 -20.18 1.86 19.49
C ASP A 163 -20.39 1.77 17.97
N GLN A 164 -21.61 1.44 17.58
CA GLN A 164 -22.02 1.28 16.18
C GLN A 164 -21.90 2.56 15.35
N SER A 165 -21.84 3.75 15.98
CA SER A 165 -21.73 5.02 15.27
C SER A 165 -20.29 5.37 14.87
N THR A 166 -19.30 4.77 15.53
CA THR A 166 -17.86 5.02 15.28
C THR A 166 -17.07 3.78 14.90
N ARG A 167 -17.65 2.58 14.98
CA ARG A 167 -16.95 1.33 14.64
C ARG A 167 -17.01 0.95 13.15
N TRP A 168 -15.94 0.32 12.67
CA TRP A 168 -15.83 -0.24 11.32
C TRP A 168 -15.35 -1.71 11.36
N GLY A 169 -15.44 -2.42 10.24
CA GLY A 169 -15.14 -3.85 10.10
C GLY A 169 -16.35 -4.63 9.57
N ASP A 170 -16.19 -5.94 9.36
CA ASP A 170 -17.25 -6.84 8.81
C ASP A 170 -17.81 -6.40 7.44
N GLY A 171 -16.99 -5.77 6.62
CA GLY A 171 -17.36 -5.25 5.31
C GLY A 171 -16.57 -5.90 4.17
N TRP A 172 -17.11 -5.80 2.96
CA TRP A 172 -16.54 -6.40 1.74
C TRP A 172 -15.04 -6.11 1.55
N GLN A 173 -14.58 -4.89 1.85
CA GLN A 173 -13.18 -4.47 1.71
C GLN A 173 -12.42 -4.31 3.05
N THR A 174 -13.05 -4.57 4.21
CA THR A 174 -12.44 -4.20 5.51
C THR A 174 -11.15 -4.95 5.83
N ALA A 175 -10.97 -6.14 5.26
CA ALA A 175 -9.73 -6.92 5.31
C ALA A 175 -8.52 -6.12 4.77
N LEU A 176 -8.68 -5.40 3.66
CA LEU A 176 -7.61 -4.57 3.09
C LEU A 176 -7.27 -3.39 4.01
N TRP A 177 -8.28 -2.76 4.59
CA TRP A 177 -8.10 -1.60 5.46
C TRP A 177 -7.39 -1.99 6.76
N ALA A 178 -7.74 -3.17 7.29
CA ALA A 178 -7.06 -3.79 8.41
C ALA A 178 -5.63 -4.21 8.05
N TYR A 179 -5.38 -4.81 6.87
CA TYR A 179 -4.03 -5.13 6.39
C TYR A 179 -3.11 -3.90 6.41
N TYR A 180 -3.54 -2.78 5.80
CA TYR A 180 -2.72 -1.56 5.81
C TYR A 180 -2.49 -1.04 7.24
N THR A 181 -3.53 -0.99 8.07
CA THR A 181 -3.42 -0.53 9.47
C THR A 181 -2.50 -1.42 10.30
N ALA A 182 -2.59 -2.74 10.12
CA ALA A 182 -1.79 -3.73 10.82
C ALA A 182 -0.33 -3.76 10.35
N LEU A 183 -0.08 -3.60 9.04
CA LEU A 183 1.27 -3.49 8.49
C LEU A 183 1.96 -2.27 9.08
N ALA A 184 1.29 -1.11 9.05
CA ALA A 184 1.78 0.10 9.70
C ALA A 184 2.03 -0.14 11.21
N GLY A 185 1.10 -0.78 11.91
CA GLY A 185 1.25 -1.14 13.32
C GLY A 185 2.40 -2.10 13.64
N TRP A 186 2.74 -3.02 12.74
CA TRP A 186 3.85 -3.97 12.88
C TRP A 186 5.21 -3.31 12.59
N LEU A 187 5.27 -2.43 11.58
CA LEU A 187 6.42 -1.57 11.30
C LEU A 187 6.72 -0.63 12.49
N PHE A 188 5.67 -0.04 13.09
CA PHE A 188 5.75 0.85 14.25
C PHE A 188 5.58 0.14 15.61
N TRP A 189 5.80 -1.18 15.68
CA TRP A 189 5.44 -1.97 16.87
C TRP A 189 6.07 -1.46 18.18
N ASP A 190 7.24 -0.82 18.12
CA ASP A 190 7.94 -0.25 19.28
C ASP A 190 7.34 1.09 19.76
N GLU A 191 6.75 1.89 18.86
CA GLU A 191 6.11 3.18 19.13
C GLU A 191 4.69 3.05 19.74
N LEU A 192 4.06 1.88 19.58
CA LEU A 192 2.74 1.58 20.13
C LEU A 192 2.81 1.21 21.62
N ASP A 193 1.82 1.63 22.41
CA ASP A 193 1.67 1.15 23.79
C ASP A 193 0.98 -0.24 23.87
N THR A 194 0.86 -0.80 25.07
CA THR A 194 0.28 -2.15 25.28
C THR A 194 -1.18 -2.24 24.80
N THR A 195 -1.98 -1.19 24.97
CA THR A 195 -3.38 -1.16 24.57
C THR A 195 -3.50 -1.06 23.05
N GLU A 196 -2.69 -0.20 22.44
CA GLU A 196 -2.65 -0.02 20.99
C GLU A 196 -2.17 -1.30 20.26
N ARG A 197 -1.14 -1.95 20.80
CA ARG A 197 -0.67 -3.27 20.34
C ARG A 197 -1.79 -4.33 20.42
N ALA A 198 -2.53 -4.35 21.52
CA ALA A 198 -3.66 -5.27 21.69
C ALA A 198 -4.78 -4.98 20.67
N HIS A 199 -5.12 -3.71 20.43
CA HIS A 199 -6.12 -3.34 19.42
C HIS A 199 -5.71 -3.74 18.00
N VAL A 200 -4.45 -3.53 17.62
CA VAL A 200 -3.93 -3.95 16.30
C VAL A 200 -4.03 -5.47 16.14
N VAL A 201 -3.63 -6.24 17.16
CA VAL A 201 -3.73 -7.71 17.14
C VAL A 201 -5.18 -8.17 17.04
N ALA A 202 -6.09 -7.63 17.87
CA ALA A 202 -7.49 -8.01 17.85
C ALA A 202 -8.18 -7.70 16.51
N MET A 203 -7.92 -6.55 15.91
CA MET A 203 -8.38 -6.19 14.56
C MET A 203 -7.85 -7.16 13.50
N THR A 204 -6.55 -7.47 13.53
CA THR A 204 -5.90 -8.37 12.56
C THR A 204 -6.44 -9.79 12.65
N VAL A 205 -6.52 -10.35 13.87
CA VAL A 205 -7.06 -11.69 14.14
C VAL A 205 -8.52 -11.77 13.72
N TRP A 206 -9.34 -10.77 14.04
CA TRP A 206 -10.77 -10.78 13.70
C TRP A 206 -10.99 -10.80 12.18
N GLU A 207 -10.29 -9.93 11.42
CA GLU A 207 -10.41 -9.87 9.96
C GLU A 207 -9.83 -11.12 9.27
N ALA A 208 -8.75 -11.71 9.80
CA ALA A 208 -8.18 -12.96 9.29
C ALA A 208 -9.08 -14.18 9.60
N ASP A 209 -9.60 -14.28 10.82
CA ASP A 209 -10.46 -15.40 11.24
C ASP A 209 -11.74 -15.46 10.42
N ARG A 210 -12.43 -14.33 10.18
CA ARG A 210 -13.67 -14.33 9.39
C ARG A 210 -13.50 -14.83 7.95
N LEU A 211 -12.30 -14.71 7.38
CA LEU A 211 -12.00 -15.22 6.04
C LEU A 211 -11.75 -16.75 6.04
N THR A 212 -11.49 -17.34 7.21
CA THR A 212 -11.35 -18.80 7.41
C THR A 212 -12.61 -19.48 7.95
N THR A 213 -13.51 -18.76 8.63
CA THR A 213 -14.77 -19.31 9.13
C THR A 213 -15.91 -19.20 8.12
N GLY A 214 -16.57 -20.32 7.84
CA GLY A 214 -17.73 -20.39 6.94
C GLY A 214 -17.72 -21.71 6.16
N ASN A 215 -18.78 -22.03 5.42
CA ASN A 215 -18.80 -23.18 4.48
C ASN A 215 -18.07 -22.85 3.16
N ASP A 216 -17.16 -21.88 3.21
CA ASP A 216 -16.86 -21.00 2.11
C ASP A 216 -15.51 -21.29 1.47
N LEU A 217 -15.27 -22.57 1.16
CA LEU A 217 -14.37 -22.95 0.07
C LEU A 217 -14.85 -22.43 -1.31
N TYR A 218 -15.97 -21.70 -1.35
CA TYR A 218 -16.60 -21.11 -2.53
C TYR A 218 -17.15 -19.67 -2.33
N LEU A 219 -17.25 -19.18 -1.09
CA LEU A 219 -17.92 -17.92 -0.67
C LEU A 219 -19.33 -17.65 -1.28
N VAL A 220 -20.06 -18.68 -1.71
CA VAL A 220 -21.47 -18.55 -2.12
C VAL A 220 -22.38 -18.52 -0.90
N GLY A 221 -22.27 -17.45 -0.12
CA GLY A 221 -23.35 -17.02 0.76
C GLY A 221 -24.60 -16.67 -0.06
N THR A 222 -25.76 -16.62 0.58
CA THR A 222 -27.01 -16.10 -0.04
C THR A 222 -26.94 -14.60 -0.39
N SER A 223 -25.78 -13.97 -0.17
CA SER A 223 -25.43 -12.60 -0.51
C SER A 223 -23.98 -12.51 -1.04
N GLY A 224 -23.80 -12.36 -2.34
CA GLY A 224 -22.78 -11.50 -2.97
C GLY A 224 -21.30 -11.90 -3.08
N HIS A 225 -20.76 -12.82 -2.28
CA HIS A 225 -19.29 -12.96 -2.13
C HIS A 225 -18.63 -13.93 -3.14
N GLN A 226 -18.80 -13.71 -4.43
CA GLN A 226 -18.27 -14.63 -5.45
C GLN A 226 -16.72 -14.54 -5.54
N LEU A 227 -16.03 -15.68 -5.73
CA LEU A 227 -14.56 -15.75 -5.88
C LEU A 227 -14.06 -15.67 -7.33
N TYR A 228 -14.98 -15.75 -8.30
CA TYR A 228 -14.69 -15.91 -9.73
C TYR A 228 -15.68 -15.11 -10.57
N GLU A 229 -15.21 -14.48 -11.64
CA GLU A 229 -16.06 -13.89 -12.69
C GLU A 229 -16.90 -14.96 -13.40
N ARG A 230 -16.28 -16.12 -13.64
CA ARG A 230 -16.84 -17.24 -14.41
C ARG A 230 -16.67 -18.55 -13.66
N ARG A 231 -17.70 -19.40 -13.65
CA ARG A 231 -17.63 -20.77 -13.13
C ARG A 231 -16.90 -21.68 -14.11
N ARG A 232 -16.46 -22.83 -13.60
CA ARG A 232 -15.80 -23.91 -14.36
C ARG A 232 -16.61 -24.45 -15.54
N ASP A 233 -17.94 -24.32 -15.52
CA ASP A 233 -18.82 -24.71 -16.62
C ASP A 233 -18.97 -23.62 -17.70
N GLY A 234 -18.26 -22.50 -17.57
CA GLY A 234 -18.34 -21.34 -18.45
C GLY A 234 -19.43 -20.32 -18.09
N THR A 235 -20.24 -20.58 -17.05
CA THR A 235 -21.28 -19.63 -16.61
C THR A 235 -20.63 -18.36 -16.06
N VAL A 236 -20.93 -17.20 -16.65
CA VAL A 236 -20.55 -15.88 -16.10
C VAL A 236 -21.44 -15.56 -14.90
N VAL A 237 -20.87 -15.05 -13.81
CA VAL A 237 -21.56 -14.91 -12.51
C VAL A 237 -21.34 -13.57 -11.82
N THR A 238 -20.22 -12.89 -12.07
CA THR A 238 -20.03 -11.44 -11.86
C THR A 238 -19.54 -10.82 -13.18
N PRO A 239 -20.43 -10.64 -14.17
CA PRO A 239 -20.04 -10.13 -15.49
C PRO A 239 -19.34 -8.78 -15.35
N GLY A 240 -18.22 -8.62 -16.04
CA GLY A 240 -17.46 -7.36 -16.00
C GLY A 240 -16.82 -7.04 -14.65
N ASP A 241 -16.71 -8.01 -13.75
CA ASP A 241 -16.30 -7.83 -12.36
C ASP A 241 -15.42 -9.02 -11.95
N SER A 242 -14.16 -9.01 -12.42
CA SER A 242 -13.15 -10.00 -12.04
C SER A 242 -12.87 -9.92 -10.55
N LYS A 243 -12.98 -11.04 -9.85
CA LYS A 243 -12.74 -11.10 -8.40
C LYS A 243 -11.26 -11.20 -8.05
N ALA A 244 -10.40 -10.80 -8.97
CA ALA A 244 -8.95 -10.79 -8.84
C ALA A 244 -8.47 -9.83 -7.74
N GLU A 245 -8.98 -8.59 -7.70
CA GLU A 245 -8.54 -7.61 -6.70
C GLU A 245 -9.10 -7.97 -5.31
N GLU A 246 -10.37 -8.38 -5.17
CA GLU A 246 -10.94 -8.83 -3.90
C GLU A 246 -10.22 -10.05 -3.30
N ASN A 247 -9.86 -11.01 -4.14
CA ASN A 247 -9.09 -12.19 -3.72
C ASN A 247 -7.70 -11.75 -3.20
N SER A 248 -7.02 -10.86 -3.92
CA SER A 248 -5.69 -10.33 -3.56
C SER A 248 -5.73 -9.48 -2.28
N TRP A 249 -6.74 -8.61 -2.12
CA TRP A 249 -7.01 -7.85 -0.89
C TRP A 249 -7.19 -8.76 0.32
N SER A 250 -7.97 -9.83 0.16
CA SER A 250 -8.30 -10.78 1.23
C SER A 250 -7.09 -11.64 1.59
N ALA A 251 -6.27 -12.02 0.60
CA ALA A 251 -5.02 -12.73 0.82
C ALA A 251 -4.01 -11.90 1.65
N ALA A 252 -3.95 -10.58 1.46
CA ALA A 252 -2.99 -9.70 2.12
C ALA A 252 -3.10 -9.72 3.67
N VAL A 253 -4.32 -9.59 4.23
CA VAL A 253 -4.49 -9.62 5.70
C VAL A 253 -4.15 -10.99 6.30
N LEU A 254 -4.43 -12.07 5.58
CA LEU A 254 -4.15 -13.43 6.00
C LEU A 254 -2.65 -13.71 6.08
N SER A 255 -1.89 -13.31 5.06
CA SER A 255 -0.42 -13.42 5.10
C SER A 255 0.19 -12.62 6.24
N LEU A 256 -0.29 -11.40 6.46
CA LEU A 256 0.22 -10.55 7.52
C LEU A 256 -0.09 -11.14 8.89
N ALA A 257 -1.33 -11.61 9.11
CA ALA A 257 -1.73 -12.29 10.34
C ALA A 257 -0.85 -13.53 10.62
N GLU A 258 -0.61 -14.35 9.59
CA GLU A 258 0.20 -15.57 9.71
C GLU A 258 1.67 -15.27 10.07
N VAL A 259 2.31 -14.30 9.41
CA VAL A 259 3.73 -13.99 9.68
C VAL A 259 3.93 -13.17 10.96
N MET A 260 2.95 -12.35 11.33
CA MET A 260 2.97 -11.57 12.57
C MET A 260 2.65 -12.44 13.80
N LEU A 261 1.79 -13.45 13.66
CA LEU A 261 1.31 -14.32 14.74
C LEU A 261 1.49 -15.82 14.41
N PRO A 262 2.71 -16.32 14.08
CA PRO A 262 2.92 -17.66 13.54
C PRO A 262 2.62 -18.80 14.52
N ASN A 263 2.50 -18.49 15.81
CA ASN A 263 2.12 -19.46 16.85
C ASN A 263 0.61 -19.40 17.21
N HIS A 264 -0.20 -18.62 16.50
CA HIS A 264 -1.65 -18.57 16.73
C HIS A 264 -2.31 -19.89 16.29
N PRO A 265 -3.31 -20.43 17.01
CA PRO A 265 -3.99 -21.68 16.64
C PRO A 265 -4.56 -21.70 15.21
N ASN A 266 -4.95 -20.53 14.68
CA ASN A 266 -5.51 -20.40 13.33
C ASN A 266 -4.47 -20.09 12.25
N ALA A 267 -3.17 -19.95 12.58
CA ALA A 267 -2.15 -19.54 11.60
C ALA A 267 -2.09 -20.46 10.36
N ALA A 268 -2.17 -21.77 10.55
CA ALA A 268 -2.21 -22.73 9.43
C ALA A 268 -3.49 -22.59 8.57
N ALA A 269 -4.61 -22.18 9.15
CA ALA A 269 -5.85 -21.91 8.41
C ALA A 269 -5.74 -20.60 7.61
N TRP A 270 -5.14 -19.55 8.19
CA TRP A 270 -4.88 -18.30 7.48
C TRP A 270 -3.93 -18.52 6.29
N GLN A 271 -2.83 -19.25 6.49
CA GLN A 271 -1.89 -19.62 5.42
C GLN A 271 -2.61 -20.40 4.30
N ARG A 272 -3.38 -21.42 4.66
CA ARG A 272 -4.13 -22.21 3.68
C ARG A 272 -5.08 -21.34 2.85
N ARG A 273 -5.82 -20.43 3.50
CA ARG A 273 -6.75 -19.53 2.80
C ARG A 273 -6.03 -18.51 1.93
N ASN A 274 -4.89 -17.98 2.39
CA ASN A 274 -4.05 -17.06 1.60
C ASN A 274 -3.64 -17.72 0.27
N ILE A 275 -3.12 -18.95 0.31
CA ILE A 275 -2.75 -19.72 -0.89
C ILE A 275 -3.95 -19.93 -1.83
N GLU A 276 -5.11 -20.31 -1.28
CA GLU A 276 -6.34 -20.52 -2.06
C GLU A 276 -6.79 -19.24 -2.80
N LEU A 277 -6.75 -18.08 -2.14
CA LEU A 277 -7.14 -16.81 -2.72
C LEU A 277 -6.13 -16.29 -3.76
N LEU A 278 -4.82 -16.47 -3.52
CA LEU A 278 -3.80 -16.11 -4.50
C LEU A 278 -3.94 -16.95 -5.79
N ALA A 279 -4.17 -18.26 -5.65
CA ALA A 279 -4.40 -19.15 -6.78
C ALA A 279 -5.71 -18.81 -7.53
N SER A 280 -6.79 -18.42 -6.83
CA SER A 280 -8.04 -18.02 -7.50
C SER A 280 -7.98 -16.62 -8.13
N ALA A 281 -7.17 -15.70 -7.61
CA ALA A 281 -7.07 -14.32 -8.11
C ALA A 281 -6.66 -14.27 -9.59
N ALA A 282 -5.65 -15.06 -9.98
CA ALA A 282 -5.12 -15.12 -11.35
C ALA A 282 -5.51 -16.40 -12.10
N ALA A 283 -6.61 -17.07 -11.72
CA ALA A 283 -7.06 -18.31 -12.36
C ALA A 283 -7.57 -18.07 -13.80
N CYS A 284 -7.04 -18.82 -14.77
CA CYS A 284 -7.41 -18.77 -16.19
C CYS A 284 -8.06 -20.09 -16.67
N PRO A 285 -8.75 -20.11 -17.83
CA PRO A 285 -9.42 -21.32 -18.32
C PRO A 285 -8.50 -22.54 -18.49
N ALA A 286 -7.25 -22.36 -18.92
CA ALA A 286 -6.26 -23.43 -19.00
C ALA A 286 -6.03 -24.14 -17.65
N ASP A 287 -6.02 -23.39 -16.53
CA ASP A 287 -5.79 -23.92 -15.18
C ASP A 287 -6.87 -24.94 -14.77
N LEU A 288 -8.11 -24.80 -15.29
CA LEU A 288 -9.22 -25.73 -15.04
C LEU A 288 -8.95 -27.16 -15.57
N THR A 289 -7.93 -27.32 -16.40
CA THR A 289 -7.46 -28.61 -16.95
C THR A 289 -5.98 -28.90 -16.66
N SER A 290 -5.27 -27.99 -16.01
CA SER A 290 -3.86 -28.15 -15.67
C SER A 290 -3.65 -29.14 -14.51
N GLY A 291 -2.77 -30.11 -14.72
CA GLY A 291 -2.25 -30.99 -13.66
C GLY A 291 -1.16 -30.34 -12.81
N GLU A 292 -0.87 -29.05 -13.03
CA GLU A 292 0.07 -28.28 -12.22
C GLU A 292 -0.38 -28.19 -10.76
N THR A 293 0.61 -28.20 -9.86
CA THR A 293 0.40 -28.11 -8.42
C THR A 293 1.12 -26.91 -7.86
N VAL A 294 0.36 -25.93 -7.35
CA VAL A 294 0.88 -24.69 -6.76
C VAL A 294 0.68 -24.76 -5.24
N ASN A 295 1.76 -24.72 -4.46
CA ASN A 295 1.74 -24.87 -2.99
C ASN A 295 0.89 -26.06 -2.48
N GLY A 296 0.89 -27.19 -3.20
CA GLY A 296 0.11 -28.38 -2.85
C GLY A 296 -1.37 -28.34 -3.28
N ILE A 297 -1.79 -27.34 -4.07
CA ILE A 297 -3.09 -27.28 -4.74
C ILE A 297 -2.91 -27.72 -6.20
N GLU A 298 -3.42 -28.89 -6.57
CA GLU A 298 -3.56 -29.28 -7.98
C GLU A 298 -4.69 -28.46 -8.63
N LEU A 299 -4.34 -27.59 -9.57
CA LEU A 299 -5.22 -26.54 -10.09
C LEU A 299 -6.51 -27.11 -10.68
N SER A 300 -6.41 -28.10 -11.57
CA SER A 300 -7.60 -28.72 -12.17
C SER A 300 -8.46 -29.53 -11.19
N SER A 301 -7.97 -29.95 -10.02
CA SER A 301 -8.82 -30.59 -9.01
C SER A 301 -9.62 -29.55 -8.20
N TRP A 302 -8.96 -28.45 -7.84
CA TRP A 302 -9.42 -27.48 -6.84
C TRP A 302 -10.15 -26.28 -7.43
N LEU A 303 -9.70 -25.74 -8.58
CA LEU A 303 -10.30 -24.55 -9.18
C LEU A 303 -11.74 -24.80 -9.66
N ARG A 304 -12.55 -23.75 -9.51
CA ARG A 304 -14.00 -23.79 -9.71
C ARG A 304 -14.51 -22.66 -10.61
N GLY A 305 -13.59 -21.87 -11.13
CA GLY A 305 -13.85 -20.72 -11.96
C GLY A 305 -12.55 -20.01 -12.34
N THR A 306 -12.69 -18.86 -12.98
CA THR A 306 -11.61 -18.04 -13.52
C THR A 306 -11.88 -16.55 -13.29
N ASN A 307 -10.81 -15.75 -13.30
CA ASN A 307 -10.84 -14.28 -13.16
C ASN A 307 -10.02 -13.55 -14.23
N ILE A 308 -9.19 -14.27 -15.00
CA ILE A 308 -8.47 -13.75 -16.17
C ILE A 308 -8.71 -14.65 -17.38
N ALA A 309 -8.51 -14.12 -18.58
CA ALA A 309 -8.53 -14.89 -19.82
C ALA A 309 -7.23 -15.67 -20.04
N ASP A 310 -7.23 -16.61 -20.99
CA ASP A 310 -6.04 -17.42 -21.36
C ASP A 310 -4.90 -16.59 -21.98
N ASP A 311 -5.19 -15.40 -22.50
CA ASP A 311 -4.17 -14.45 -22.99
C ASP A 311 -3.62 -13.53 -21.89
N GLY A 312 -4.15 -13.59 -20.66
CA GLY A 312 -3.74 -12.76 -19.53
C GLY A 312 -4.54 -11.46 -19.35
N THR A 313 -5.50 -11.17 -20.23
CA THR A 313 -6.41 -10.03 -20.06
C THR A 313 -7.40 -10.26 -18.91
N LEU A 314 -7.92 -9.15 -18.37
CA LEU A 314 -8.80 -9.13 -17.20
C LEU A 314 -9.89 -8.08 -17.41
N ASP A 315 -11.14 -8.49 -17.22
CA ASP A 315 -12.32 -7.62 -17.29
C ASP A 315 -12.69 -7.10 -15.91
N ASN A 316 -12.74 -5.78 -15.73
CA ASN A 316 -13.30 -5.17 -14.54
C ASN A 316 -14.04 -3.85 -14.84
N HIS A 317 -15.10 -3.54 -14.08
CA HIS A 317 -16.07 -2.49 -14.38
C HIS A 317 -16.65 -2.56 -15.82
N ASP A 318 -17.05 -3.76 -16.26
CA ASP A 318 -17.64 -4.02 -17.58
C ASP A 318 -16.72 -3.67 -18.78
N ARG A 319 -15.39 -3.78 -18.62
CA ARG A 319 -14.40 -3.60 -19.70
C ARG A 319 -13.06 -4.29 -19.41
N LEU A 320 -12.25 -4.54 -20.43
CA LEU A 320 -10.84 -4.89 -20.27
C LEU A 320 -10.12 -3.75 -19.54
N HIS A 321 -9.55 -4.02 -18.36
CA HIS A 321 -9.12 -2.96 -17.45
C HIS A 321 -7.63 -3.05 -17.03
N PRO A 322 -6.72 -2.35 -17.72
CA PRO A 322 -5.28 -2.38 -17.44
C PRO A 322 -4.88 -2.01 -15.99
N LEU A 323 -5.65 -1.16 -15.30
CA LEU A 323 -5.36 -0.83 -13.89
C LEU A 323 -5.61 -2.01 -12.94
N TYR A 324 -6.53 -2.90 -13.28
CA TYR A 324 -6.82 -4.10 -12.49
C TYR A 324 -5.90 -5.26 -12.89
N MET A 325 -5.43 -5.31 -14.14
CA MET A 325 -4.30 -6.17 -14.55
C MET A 325 -3.04 -5.89 -13.71
N VAL A 326 -2.70 -4.62 -13.42
CA VAL A 326 -1.56 -4.31 -12.53
C VAL A 326 -1.87 -4.37 -11.03
N SER A 327 -3.10 -4.65 -10.62
CA SER A 327 -3.45 -4.83 -9.20
C SER A 327 -2.91 -6.14 -8.59
N PHE A 328 -2.37 -7.04 -9.42
CA PHE A 328 -1.56 -8.16 -8.95
C PHE A 328 -0.25 -7.73 -8.27
N ASP A 329 0.06 -6.42 -8.22
CA ASP A 329 1.03 -5.86 -7.27
C ASP A 329 0.79 -6.37 -5.83
N GLN A 330 -0.49 -6.53 -5.46
CA GLN A 330 -0.92 -7.06 -4.16
C GLN A 330 -0.55 -8.53 -3.93
N SER A 331 -0.53 -9.35 -4.98
CA SER A 331 0.00 -10.72 -4.89
C SER A 331 1.53 -10.71 -4.76
N LEU A 332 2.23 -9.86 -5.51
CA LEU A 332 3.70 -9.79 -5.44
C LEU A 332 4.20 -9.23 -4.08
N TYR A 333 3.43 -8.36 -3.42
CA TYR A 333 3.72 -7.87 -2.06
C TYR A 333 3.80 -8.96 -0.99
N GLN A 334 3.23 -10.14 -1.23
CA GLN A 334 3.44 -11.31 -0.37
C GLN A 334 4.94 -11.53 -0.11
N GLY A 335 5.77 -11.36 -1.14
CA GLY A 335 7.23 -11.51 -1.03
C GLY A 335 7.87 -10.64 0.07
N PHE A 336 7.47 -9.38 0.22
CA PHE A 336 8.01 -8.54 1.30
C PHE A 336 7.40 -8.84 2.66
N VAL A 337 6.10 -9.16 2.72
CA VAL A 337 5.40 -9.47 3.98
C VAL A 337 6.06 -10.68 4.67
N TYR A 338 6.33 -11.75 3.93
CA TYR A 338 7.07 -12.90 4.46
C TYR A 338 8.56 -12.60 4.64
N GLY A 339 9.19 -11.81 3.76
CA GLY A 339 10.60 -11.40 3.88
C GLY A 339 10.92 -10.61 5.17
N LEU A 340 9.99 -9.76 5.64
CA LEU A 340 10.10 -9.04 6.92
C LEU A 340 10.11 -9.98 8.15
N ALA A 341 9.48 -11.16 8.03
CA ALA A 341 9.50 -12.21 9.05
C ALA A 341 10.61 -13.26 8.84
N ASP A 342 11.52 -13.03 7.88
CA ASP A 342 12.53 -14.00 7.43
C ASP A 342 11.93 -15.35 6.97
N ARG A 343 10.85 -15.29 6.20
CA ARG A 343 10.16 -16.45 5.62
C ARG A 343 10.17 -16.36 4.09
N GLY A 344 9.73 -17.43 3.42
CA GLY A 344 9.38 -17.38 2.00
C GLY A 344 7.87 -17.22 1.84
N ALA A 345 7.45 -16.41 0.87
CA ALA A 345 6.05 -16.29 0.46
C ALA A 345 5.59 -17.50 -0.36
N PRO A 346 4.28 -17.80 -0.46
CA PRO A 346 3.82 -18.90 -1.31
C PRO A 346 4.07 -18.62 -2.79
N LEU A 347 4.54 -19.61 -3.55
CA LEU A 347 4.58 -19.59 -5.02
C LEU A 347 3.25 -19.19 -5.69
N ALA A 348 2.09 -19.42 -5.04
CA ALA A 348 0.78 -18.95 -5.51
C ALA A 348 0.71 -17.43 -5.74
N ALA A 349 1.55 -16.64 -5.06
CA ALA A 349 1.70 -15.20 -5.30
C ALA A 349 2.24 -14.85 -6.71
N LEU A 350 2.86 -15.80 -7.39
CA LEU A 350 3.42 -15.67 -8.74
C LEU A 350 2.50 -16.30 -9.82
N HIS A 351 1.36 -16.89 -9.44
CA HIS A 351 0.50 -17.64 -10.37
C HIS A 351 0.00 -16.75 -11.52
N ASN A 352 0.21 -17.20 -12.77
CA ASN A 352 -0.09 -16.49 -14.01
C ASN A 352 0.44 -15.03 -14.14
N ILE A 353 1.34 -14.55 -13.26
CA ILE A 353 1.93 -13.20 -13.38
C ILE A 353 2.62 -12.97 -14.73
N PRO A 354 3.43 -13.91 -15.28
CA PRO A 354 4.02 -13.74 -16.62
C PRO A 354 2.98 -13.63 -17.74
N ARG A 355 1.82 -14.28 -17.60
CA ARG A 355 0.72 -14.23 -18.58
C ARG A 355 0.10 -12.83 -18.59
N VAL A 356 -0.23 -12.30 -17.42
CA VAL A 356 -0.77 -10.94 -17.29
C VAL A 356 0.27 -9.89 -17.72
N TYR A 357 1.57 -10.12 -17.45
CA TYR A 357 2.61 -9.18 -17.86
C TYR A 357 2.80 -9.16 -19.38
N SER A 358 2.84 -10.31 -20.05
CA SER A 358 2.88 -10.37 -21.52
C SER A 358 1.62 -9.76 -22.16
N ALA A 359 0.44 -9.87 -21.52
CA ALA A 359 -0.76 -9.16 -21.97
C ALA A 359 -0.62 -7.62 -21.96
N LEU A 360 0.17 -7.06 -21.03
CA LEU A 360 0.44 -5.62 -20.97
C LEU A 360 1.47 -5.18 -22.02
N VAL A 361 2.52 -5.99 -22.24
CA VAL A 361 3.66 -5.63 -23.10
C VAL A 361 3.45 -6.01 -24.57
N ASP A 362 2.94 -7.20 -24.86
CA ASP A 362 3.05 -7.84 -26.18
C ASP A 362 1.71 -7.98 -26.93
N LEU A 363 0.58 -8.04 -26.21
CA LEU A 363 -0.73 -8.36 -26.82
C LEU A 363 -1.26 -7.19 -27.66
N PRO A 364 -1.52 -7.36 -28.97
CA PRO A 364 -1.95 -6.27 -29.84
C PRO A 364 -3.47 -6.06 -29.79
N PHE A 365 -3.88 -4.82 -29.51
CA PHE A 365 -5.26 -4.35 -29.50
C PHE A 365 -5.57 -3.45 -30.71
N PRO A 366 -6.78 -3.52 -31.29
CA PRO A 366 -7.16 -2.67 -32.42
C PRO A 366 -7.36 -1.21 -32.02
N THR A 367 -6.96 -0.29 -32.89
CA THR A 367 -7.13 1.16 -32.72
C THR A 367 -8.20 1.73 -33.65
N GLU A 368 -8.67 2.96 -33.39
CA GLU A 368 -9.71 3.63 -34.20
C GLU A 368 -9.35 3.79 -35.68
N ASP A 369 -8.05 3.87 -36.01
CA ASP A 369 -7.55 3.98 -37.39
C ASP A 369 -7.37 2.64 -38.10
N GLY A 370 -7.72 1.52 -37.44
CA GLY A 370 -7.61 0.16 -37.98
C GLY A 370 -6.20 -0.41 -37.93
N THR A 371 -5.27 0.22 -37.21
CA THR A 371 -3.98 -0.38 -36.86
C THR A 371 -4.09 -1.18 -35.54
N THR A 372 -2.96 -1.58 -34.97
CA THR A 372 -2.91 -2.27 -33.67
C THR A 372 -1.78 -1.71 -32.81
N THR A 373 -2.02 -1.57 -31.50
CA THR A 373 -1.01 -1.21 -30.50
C THR A 373 -1.14 -2.07 -29.25
N THR A 374 -0.10 -2.18 -28.45
CA THR A 374 -0.07 -2.88 -27.15
C THR A 374 -0.63 -1.97 -26.04
N ILE A 375 -0.76 -2.44 -24.79
CA ILE A 375 -1.13 -1.56 -23.67
C ILE A 375 0.05 -0.64 -23.33
N TYR A 376 1.24 -1.19 -23.12
CA TYR A 376 2.46 -0.41 -22.90
C TYR A 376 3.01 0.16 -24.21
N GLN A 377 3.20 1.49 -24.28
CA GLN A 377 3.63 2.16 -25.52
C GLN A 377 5.18 2.18 -25.63
N PRO A 378 5.79 1.54 -26.64
CA PRO A 378 7.25 1.40 -26.76
C PRO A 378 8.02 2.72 -26.63
N GLY A 379 9.02 2.73 -25.73
CA GLY A 379 9.89 3.88 -25.48
C GLY A 379 9.24 5.04 -24.72
N SER A 380 8.06 4.83 -24.12
CA SER A 380 7.30 5.84 -23.40
C SER A 380 6.71 5.29 -22.09
N GLY A 381 6.44 6.16 -21.12
CA GLY A 381 5.64 5.83 -19.93
C GLY A 381 4.12 5.96 -20.16
N ALA A 382 3.68 5.92 -21.41
CA ALA A 382 2.28 6.08 -21.80
C ALA A 382 1.57 4.74 -21.87
N ILE A 383 0.30 4.74 -21.45
CA ILE A 383 -0.58 3.57 -21.43
C ILE A 383 -1.71 3.77 -22.43
N HIS A 384 -1.87 2.82 -23.35
CA HIS A 384 -3.07 2.67 -24.14
C HIS A 384 -4.09 1.85 -23.34
N TYR A 385 -5.34 2.33 -23.30
CA TYR A 385 -6.46 1.65 -22.66
C TYR A 385 -7.43 1.19 -23.76
N PRO A 386 -7.42 -0.10 -24.17
CA PRO A 386 -8.18 -0.58 -25.34
C PRO A 386 -9.67 -0.27 -25.29
N GLU A 387 -10.27 -0.36 -24.10
CA GLU A 387 -11.68 -0.08 -23.86
C GLU A 387 -11.90 1.17 -22.97
N GLY A 388 -10.86 2.02 -22.86
CA GLY A 388 -10.86 3.21 -22.02
C GLY A 388 -10.63 2.93 -20.53
N ASN A 389 -10.78 3.97 -19.71
CA ASN A 389 -10.61 3.92 -18.25
C ASN A 389 -11.53 4.93 -17.57
N ASP A 390 -12.29 4.49 -16.56
CA ASP A 390 -13.18 5.33 -15.76
C ASP A 390 -12.46 6.14 -14.68
N TRP A 391 -11.24 5.75 -14.33
CA TRP A 391 -10.45 6.41 -13.30
C TRP A 391 -9.60 7.60 -13.81
N GLY A 392 -9.60 7.89 -15.11
CA GLY A 392 -8.77 8.95 -15.74
C GLY A 392 -7.72 8.36 -16.68
N THR A 393 -6.59 9.05 -16.89
CA THR A 393 -5.58 8.59 -17.88
C THR A 393 -4.15 8.55 -17.39
N HIS A 394 -3.82 9.23 -16.27
CA HIS A 394 -2.45 9.33 -15.79
C HIS A 394 -2.27 8.47 -14.54
N PHE A 395 -1.71 7.27 -14.71
CA PHE A 395 -1.48 6.30 -13.63
C PHE A 395 -0.03 5.75 -13.57
N PRO A 396 1.02 6.53 -13.90
CA PRO A 396 2.35 6.00 -14.14
C PRO A 396 2.89 5.10 -13.00
N HIS A 397 2.74 5.50 -11.73
CA HIS A 397 3.23 4.68 -10.62
C HIS A 397 2.49 3.34 -10.42
N TYR A 398 1.26 3.17 -10.91
CA TYR A 398 0.56 1.88 -10.78
C TYR A 398 1.27 0.82 -11.64
N PHE A 399 1.58 1.18 -12.89
CA PHE A 399 2.31 0.34 -13.83
C PHE A 399 3.78 0.19 -13.42
N GLY A 400 4.48 1.31 -13.18
CA GLY A 400 5.88 1.30 -12.77
C GLY A 400 6.15 0.59 -11.43
N ASN A 401 5.16 0.49 -10.55
CA ASN A 401 5.23 -0.35 -9.37
C ASN A 401 5.11 -1.85 -9.71
N PHE A 402 4.15 -2.23 -10.57
CA PHE A 402 4.00 -3.63 -10.99
C PHE A 402 5.23 -4.11 -11.76
N ASP A 403 5.75 -3.29 -12.68
CA ASP A 403 7.00 -3.54 -13.40
C ASP A 403 8.20 -3.80 -12.48
N LEU A 404 8.33 -2.99 -11.41
CA LEU A 404 9.38 -3.17 -10.40
C LEU A 404 9.26 -4.55 -9.73
N LEU A 405 8.05 -4.93 -9.32
CA LEU A 405 7.78 -6.19 -8.63
C LEU A 405 7.99 -7.39 -9.56
N VAL A 406 7.54 -7.30 -10.81
CA VAL A 406 7.78 -8.30 -11.87
C VAL A 406 9.27 -8.49 -12.12
N SER A 407 10.03 -7.39 -12.26
CA SER A 407 11.49 -7.44 -12.44
C SER A 407 12.21 -8.04 -11.23
N LEU A 408 11.82 -7.68 -10.00
CA LEU A 408 12.39 -8.23 -8.77
C LEU A 408 12.08 -9.73 -8.57
N THR A 409 11.03 -10.24 -9.22
CA THR A 409 10.59 -11.64 -9.13
C THR A 409 10.86 -12.46 -10.39
N GLY A 410 11.49 -11.86 -11.42
CA GLY A 410 11.87 -12.51 -12.69
C GLY A 410 10.70 -12.97 -13.57
N GLN A 411 9.51 -12.39 -13.36
CA GLN A 411 8.28 -12.79 -14.06
C GLN A 411 8.18 -12.21 -15.48
N ASP A 412 9.20 -11.47 -15.93
CA ASP A 412 9.40 -10.94 -17.29
C ASP A 412 10.30 -11.82 -18.18
N THR A 413 10.59 -13.07 -17.76
CA THR A 413 11.48 -13.96 -18.51
C THR A 413 10.97 -14.23 -19.93
N GLY A 414 11.67 -13.65 -20.92
CA GLY A 414 11.34 -13.79 -22.35
C GLY A 414 10.53 -12.63 -22.95
N ILE A 415 10.25 -11.58 -22.17
CA ILE A 415 9.53 -10.37 -22.59
C ILE A 415 10.55 -9.24 -22.86
N GLU A 416 10.36 -8.50 -23.95
CA GLU A 416 11.29 -7.46 -24.43
C GLU A 416 10.52 -6.19 -24.86
N PRO A 417 10.81 -5.00 -24.29
CA PRO A 417 11.82 -4.72 -23.27
C PRO A 417 11.53 -5.39 -21.91
N PRO A 418 12.56 -5.69 -21.11
CA PRO A 418 12.40 -6.27 -19.78
C PRO A 418 11.70 -5.29 -18.83
N ALA A 419 11.10 -5.82 -17.76
CA ALA A 419 10.28 -5.02 -16.84
C ALA A 419 11.06 -3.88 -16.15
N ALA A 420 12.37 -4.02 -15.98
CA ALA A 420 13.24 -2.94 -15.47
C ALA A 420 13.28 -1.69 -16.38
N GLU A 421 13.02 -1.83 -17.69
CA GLU A 421 12.93 -0.68 -18.60
C GLU A 421 11.55 0.01 -18.50
N TRP A 422 10.47 -0.77 -18.41
CA TRP A 422 9.11 -0.26 -18.19
C TRP A 422 8.98 0.43 -16.83
N GLU A 423 9.52 -0.17 -15.76
CA GLU A 423 9.61 0.41 -14.42
C GLU A 423 10.22 1.81 -14.48
N ARG A 424 11.35 1.94 -15.18
CA ARG A 424 12.05 3.20 -15.37
C ARG A 424 11.18 4.22 -16.11
N LEU A 425 10.60 3.85 -17.27
CA LEU A 425 9.77 4.73 -18.10
C LEU A 425 8.56 5.25 -17.32
N HIS A 426 7.84 4.36 -16.64
CA HIS A 426 6.67 4.70 -15.86
C HIS A 426 7.02 5.51 -14.59
N ASN A 427 8.01 5.10 -13.80
CA ASN A 427 8.36 5.83 -12.57
C ASN A 427 9.09 7.16 -12.85
N GLU A 428 9.75 7.35 -14.00
CA GLU A 428 10.22 8.68 -14.42
C GLU A 428 9.05 9.64 -14.68
N GLU A 429 7.97 9.20 -15.35
CA GLU A 429 6.78 10.04 -15.56
C GLU A 429 6.05 10.34 -14.23
N GLN A 430 5.98 9.37 -13.31
CA GLN A 430 5.50 9.61 -11.94
C GLN A 430 6.27 10.75 -11.25
N LEU A 431 7.60 10.75 -11.34
CA LEU A 431 8.42 11.80 -10.75
C LEU A 431 8.18 13.15 -11.44
N ARG A 432 8.01 13.18 -12.77
CA ARG A 432 7.65 14.42 -13.51
C ARG A 432 6.31 14.99 -13.07
N LEU A 433 5.33 14.15 -12.74
CA LEU A 433 4.04 14.60 -12.17
C LEU A 433 4.21 15.19 -10.77
N MET A 434 5.03 14.57 -9.92
CA MET A 434 5.31 15.04 -8.55
C MET A 434 6.13 16.34 -8.50
N ASP A 435 7.12 16.51 -9.39
CA ASP A 435 8.01 17.68 -9.46
C ASP A 435 7.25 19.01 -9.69
N ARG A 436 5.98 18.93 -10.12
CA ARG A 436 5.07 20.09 -10.23
C ARG A 436 4.68 20.69 -8.88
N PHE A 437 4.90 19.98 -7.77
CA PHE A 437 4.38 20.35 -6.44
C PHE A 437 5.44 20.33 -5.34
N ALA A 438 5.51 21.41 -4.57
CA ALA A 438 6.45 21.52 -3.45
C ALA A 438 6.09 20.64 -2.25
N ASP A 439 4.82 20.24 -2.08
CA ASP A 439 4.33 19.47 -0.94
C ASP A 439 4.56 17.95 -1.07
N GLY A 440 4.74 17.44 -2.29
CA GLY A 440 5.02 16.03 -2.58
C GLY A 440 3.82 15.21 -3.06
N ARG A 441 2.68 15.85 -3.37
CA ARG A 441 1.58 15.18 -4.09
C ARG A 441 1.93 14.93 -5.55
N THR A 442 1.15 14.07 -6.22
CA THR A 442 1.32 13.71 -7.64
C THR A 442 0.39 14.51 -8.56
N TYR A 443 -0.86 14.72 -8.14
CA TYR A 443 -1.93 15.16 -9.03
C TYR A 443 -2.41 16.59 -8.69
N GLY A 444 -2.69 17.35 -9.75
CA GLY A 444 -3.27 18.68 -9.66
C GLY A 444 -4.72 18.66 -10.12
N GLU A 445 -4.91 18.47 -11.43
CA GLU A 445 -6.22 18.56 -12.07
C GLU A 445 -7.06 17.29 -11.81
N PRO A 446 -8.37 17.42 -11.48
CA PRO A 446 -9.21 16.26 -11.18
C PRO A 446 -9.33 15.21 -12.29
N GLY A 447 -9.08 15.60 -13.55
CA GLY A 447 -9.14 14.71 -14.71
C GLY A 447 -7.89 13.87 -14.96
N GLU A 448 -6.76 14.17 -14.31
CA GLU A 448 -5.55 13.34 -14.41
C GLU A 448 -5.80 11.95 -13.84
N ASN A 449 -6.43 11.93 -12.66
CA ASN A 449 -6.86 10.74 -11.93
C ASN A 449 -8.07 11.10 -11.04
N THR A 450 -9.23 10.50 -11.33
CA THR A 450 -10.52 10.78 -10.69
C THR A 450 -10.70 10.02 -9.37
N TYR A 451 -9.85 9.03 -9.07
CA TYR A 451 -9.93 8.29 -7.81
C TYR A 451 -9.65 9.22 -6.63
N TYR A 452 -10.61 9.30 -5.72
CA TYR A 452 -10.55 10.19 -4.55
C TYR A 452 -9.39 9.85 -3.59
N GLY A 453 -8.89 8.61 -3.64
CA GLY A 453 -7.76 8.13 -2.86
C GLY A 453 -6.41 8.15 -3.59
N ARG A 454 -6.29 8.77 -4.77
CA ARG A 454 -5.11 8.69 -5.66
C ARG A 454 -3.75 8.89 -4.99
N GLU A 455 -3.60 9.95 -4.18
CA GLU A 455 -2.34 10.23 -3.44
C GLU A 455 -2.03 9.15 -2.39
N HIS A 456 -3.08 8.59 -1.78
CA HIS A 456 -2.97 7.57 -0.75
C HIS A 456 -2.55 6.22 -1.34
N ARG A 457 -3.14 5.82 -2.49
CA ARG A 457 -2.78 4.58 -3.18
C ARG A 457 -1.35 4.66 -3.73
N ILE A 458 -0.90 5.82 -4.25
CA ILE A 458 0.51 6.03 -4.60
C ILE A 458 1.41 5.86 -3.37
N GLY A 459 1.14 6.55 -2.26
CA GLY A 459 1.95 6.42 -1.04
C GLY A 459 2.01 4.99 -0.49
N ALA A 460 0.89 4.26 -0.51
CA ALA A 460 0.83 2.87 -0.05
C ALA A 460 1.57 1.91 -0.99
N MET A 461 1.50 2.10 -2.32
CA MET A 461 2.29 1.32 -3.27
C MET A 461 3.78 1.63 -3.13
N ALA A 462 4.17 2.91 -3.10
CA ALA A 462 5.57 3.31 -2.90
C ALA A 462 6.17 2.77 -1.59
N GLY A 463 5.38 2.71 -0.50
CA GLY A 463 5.80 2.10 0.75
C GLY A 463 6.05 0.59 0.63
N GLN A 464 5.13 -0.14 0.01
CA GLN A 464 5.24 -1.59 -0.15
C GLN A 464 6.31 -1.98 -1.18
N ALA A 465 6.44 -1.21 -2.27
CA ALA A 465 7.53 -1.29 -3.24
C ALA A 465 8.90 -1.10 -2.56
N PHE A 466 9.03 -0.08 -1.71
CA PHE A 466 10.26 0.18 -0.98
C PHE A 466 10.60 -0.93 0.01
N LEU A 467 9.61 -1.49 0.72
CA LEU A 467 9.82 -2.65 1.59
C LEU A 467 10.24 -3.88 0.78
N THR A 468 9.69 -4.08 -0.42
CA THR A 468 10.10 -5.17 -1.34
C THR A 468 11.54 -5.01 -1.77
N LEU A 469 11.96 -3.80 -2.17
CA LEU A 469 13.36 -3.48 -2.45
C LEU A 469 14.27 -3.68 -1.23
N TYR A 470 13.82 -3.26 -0.03
CA TYR A 470 14.58 -3.39 1.22
C TYR A 470 14.84 -4.86 1.57
N VAL A 471 13.83 -5.75 1.50
CA VAL A 471 14.04 -7.19 1.73
C VAL A 471 14.86 -7.84 0.60
N ALA A 472 14.77 -7.34 -0.63
CA ALA A 472 15.46 -7.92 -1.78
C ALA A 472 16.95 -7.51 -1.90
N ARG A 473 17.29 -6.30 -1.46
CA ARG A 473 18.58 -5.61 -1.76
C ARG A 473 19.28 -5.02 -0.53
N ASN A 474 18.92 -5.44 0.68
CA ASN A 474 19.69 -5.11 1.89
C ASN A 474 21.16 -5.59 1.79
N ASP A 475 22.00 -5.06 2.67
CA ASP A 475 23.44 -5.30 2.72
C ASP A 475 23.86 -6.70 3.23
N ARG A 476 22.93 -7.65 3.39
CA ARG A 476 23.20 -8.99 3.96
C ARG A 476 22.77 -10.14 3.07
N GLU A 477 21.47 -10.27 2.82
CA GLU A 477 20.88 -11.41 2.11
C GLU A 477 19.55 -11.02 1.47
N ASN A 478 19.34 -11.44 0.22
CA ASN A 478 18.04 -11.32 -0.42
C ASN A 478 17.01 -12.22 0.29
N ARG A 479 16.06 -11.58 1.01
CA ARG A 479 14.94 -12.25 1.69
C ARG A 479 13.64 -12.23 0.89
N LEU A 480 13.63 -11.66 -0.32
CA LEU A 480 12.54 -11.81 -1.27
C LEU A 480 12.58 -13.24 -1.85
N ARG A 481 11.85 -14.16 -1.21
CA ARG A 481 11.87 -15.59 -1.51
C ARG A 481 10.45 -16.11 -1.67
N PHE A 482 10.27 -17.05 -2.60
CA PHE A 482 8.99 -17.76 -2.83
C PHE A 482 9.22 -19.27 -2.72
N VAL A 483 8.31 -19.98 -2.05
CA VAL A 483 8.43 -21.41 -1.66
C VAL A 483 7.10 -22.15 -1.75
#